data_AF-A0A0G1Y3X0-F1
#
_entry.id   AF-A0A0G1Y3X0-F1
#
_cell.length_a   1.000
_cell.length_b   1.000
_cell.length_c   1.000
_cell.angle_alpha   90.00
_cell.angle_beta   90.00
_cell.angle_gamma   90.00
#
_symmetry.space_group_name_H-M   'P 1'
#
loop_
_entity.id
_entity.type
_entity.pdbx_description
1 polymer ?
#
loop_
_entity_poly.entity_id
_entity_poly.type
_entity_poly.pdbx_seq_one_letter_code
_entity_poly.pdbx_strand_id
1 'polypeptide(L)'
;MKDVNHVILHMPNAKFPSKIAKEFRFTKEQMKHGFIVPHIGNTYSACSPLGLAHVLQKAKEGETILLVSYGSGAGSDAFLFTMLRDGVLLPTDTRTPRYLTYGQYSLRGHAVTAQA
;
A
#
# COMPACT_ATOMS: atom_id res chain seq x y z
N MET A 1 20.14 0.09 -6.72
CA MET A 1 19.02 -0.40 -5.85
C MET A 1 19.30 -0.22 -4.36
N LYS A 2 20.57 -0.15 -3.92
CA LYS A 2 20.91 0.33 -2.56
C LYS A 2 20.53 1.80 -2.34
N ASP A 3 20.20 2.50 -3.42
CA ASP A 3 19.88 3.93 -3.48
C ASP A 3 18.39 4.22 -3.22
N VAL A 4 17.55 3.19 -3.09
CA VAL A 4 16.12 3.34 -2.76
C VAL A 4 15.92 3.03 -1.28
N ASN A 5 15.40 3.99 -0.51
CA ASN A 5 15.12 3.83 0.92
C ASN A 5 13.81 3.09 1.14
N HIS A 6 12.78 3.40 0.34
CA HIS A 6 11.44 2.81 0.47
C HIS A 6 10.93 2.30 -0.88
N VAL A 7 10.29 1.14 -0.88
CA VAL A 7 9.66 0.56 -2.08
C VAL A 7 8.20 0.21 -1.82
N ILE A 8 7.34 0.62 -2.75
CA ILE A 8 5.91 0.34 -2.78
C ILE A 8 5.63 -0.40 -4.08
N LEU A 9 5.18 -1.64 -3.96
CA LEU A 9 4.78 -2.48 -5.09
C LEU A 9 3.26 -2.64 -5.06
N HIS A 10 2.61 -2.91 -6.19
CA HIS A 10 1.20 -3.29 -6.17
C HIS A 10 0.98 -4.58 -5.34
N MET A 11 -0.05 -4.59 -4.49
CA MET A 11 -0.28 -5.65 -3.50
C MET A 11 -1.66 -6.31 -3.70
N PRO A 12 -1.86 -7.16 -4.72
CA PRO A 12 -3.11 -7.90 -4.88
C PRO A 12 -3.36 -8.87 -3.72
N ASN A 13 -2.28 -9.27 -3.04
CA ASN A 13 -2.24 -10.03 -1.79
C ASN A 13 -0.83 -9.83 -1.17
N ALA A 14 -0.56 -10.45 -0.01
CA ALA A 14 0.75 -10.35 0.64
C ALA A 14 1.90 -11.09 -0.07
N LYS A 15 1.59 -12.11 -0.87
CA LYS A 15 2.58 -13.02 -1.48
C LYS A 15 3.26 -12.41 -2.71
N PHE A 16 2.49 -11.77 -3.59
CA PHE A 16 2.97 -11.22 -4.86
C PHE A 16 4.04 -10.12 -4.69
N PRO A 17 3.80 -9.03 -3.96
CA PRO A 17 4.80 -7.99 -3.71
C PRO A 17 6.04 -8.56 -3.01
N SER A 18 5.88 -9.53 -2.09
CA SER A 18 7.01 -10.20 -1.43
C SER A 18 7.86 -11.02 -2.41
N LYS A 19 7.23 -11.68 -3.40
CA LYS A 19 7.91 -12.43 -4.46
C LYS A 19 8.73 -11.47 -5.34
N ILE A 20 8.11 -10.38 -5.80
CA ILE A 20 8.78 -9.35 -6.62
C ILE A 20 9.93 -8.73 -5.83
N ALA A 21 9.72 -8.38 -4.56
CA ALA A 21 10.78 -7.85 -3.72
C ALA A 21 11.98 -8.79 -3.60
N LYS A 22 11.74 -10.10 -3.43
CA LYS A 22 12.81 -11.10 -3.42
C LYS A 22 13.55 -11.19 -4.77
N GLU A 23 12.81 -11.18 -5.87
CA GLU A 23 13.35 -11.25 -7.23
C GLU A 23 14.26 -10.06 -7.55
N PHE A 24 13.83 -8.86 -7.17
CA PHE A 24 14.59 -7.62 -7.33
C PHE A 24 15.53 -7.30 -6.15
N ARG A 25 15.65 -8.20 -5.17
CA ARG A 25 16.53 -8.06 -3.99
C ARG A 25 16.23 -6.84 -3.11
N PHE A 26 14.99 -6.40 -3.07
CA PHE A 26 14.51 -5.47 -2.07
C PHE A 26 14.43 -6.13 -0.69
N THR A 27 14.77 -5.37 0.35
CA THR A 27 14.73 -5.82 1.74
C THR A 27 13.35 -5.62 2.36
N LYS A 28 13.07 -6.35 3.44
CA LYS A 28 11.84 -6.14 4.23
C LYS A 28 11.75 -4.73 4.81
N GLU A 29 12.88 -4.15 5.21
CA GLU A 29 12.90 -2.77 5.74
C GLU A 29 12.49 -1.75 4.67
N GLN A 30 12.95 -1.89 3.42
CA GLN A 30 12.53 -1.03 2.32
C GLN A 30 11.02 -1.10 2.05
N MET A 31 10.38 -2.25 2.30
CA MET A 31 8.93 -2.42 2.12
C MET A 31 8.10 -2.05 3.35
N LYS A 32 8.72 -1.98 4.53
CA LYS A 32 8.05 -2.03 5.84
C LYS A 32 6.93 -1.02 6.00
N HIS A 33 7.11 0.19 5.46
CA HIS A 33 6.13 1.25 5.59
C HIS A 33 5.02 1.15 4.53
N GLY A 34 5.35 0.77 3.29
CA GLY A 34 4.39 0.67 2.19
C GLY A 34 3.61 -0.65 2.14
N PHE A 35 4.02 -1.67 2.90
CA PHE A 35 3.43 -3.01 2.88
C PHE A 35 2.16 -3.13 3.75
N ILE A 36 1.06 -2.52 3.28
CA ILE A 36 -0.21 -2.37 4.03
C ILE A 36 -1.22 -3.50 3.82
N VAL A 37 -1.04 -4.34 2.79
CA VAL A 37 -2.01 -5.37 2.39
C VAL A 37 -2.38 -6.36 3.50
N PRO A 38 -1.51 -6.73 4.47
CA PRO A 38 -1.91 -7.63 5.56
C PRO A 38 -2.97 -7.03 6.51
N HIS A 39 -3.14 -5.70 6.51
CA HIS A 39 -4.05 -5.00 7.41
C HIS A 39 -5.33 -4.52 6.70
N ILE A 40 -5.21 -4.08 5.44
CA ILE A 40 -6.32 -3.42 4.70
C ILE A 40 -6.91 -4.33 3.61
N GLY A 41 -6.12 -5.26 3.07
CA GLY A 41 -6.47 -6.00 1.86
C GLY A 41 -6.19 -5.23 0.58
N ASN A 42 -6.72 -5.73 -0.54
CA ASN A 42 -6.50 -5.16 -1.87
C ASN A 42 -7.53 -4.06 -2.18
N THR A 43 -7.08 -2.81 -2.19
CA THR A 43 -7.89 -1.62 -2.54
C THR A 43 -7.75 -1.21 -4.01
N TYR A 44 -7.30 -2.12 -4.88
CA TYR A 44 -7.18 -1.94 -6.32
C TYR A 44 -6.30 -0.71 -6.65
N SER A 45 -6.84 0.27 -7.38
CA SER A 45 -6.12 1.48 -7.81
C SER A 45 -5.60 2.30 -6.63
N ALA A 46 -6.24 2.21 -5.45
CA ALA A 46 -5.81 2.91 -4.25
C ALA A 46 -4.68 2.17 -3.49
N CYS A 47 -4.31 0.95 -3.88
CA CYS A 47 -3.33 0.14 -3.16
C CYS A 47 -1.95 0.82 -3.10
N SER A 48 -1.42 1.24 -4.26
CA SER A 48 -0.12 1.92 -4.32
C SER A 48 -0.16 3.33 -3.70
N PRO A 49 -1.18 4.17 -3.95
CA PRO A 49 -1.32 5.46 -3.26
C PRO A 49 -1.44 5.37 -1.74
N LEU A 50 -2.16 4.38 -1.19
CA LEU A 50 -2.23 4.18 0.25
C LEU A 50 -0.88 3.73 0.82
N GLY A 51 -0.16 2.84 0.11
CA GLY A 51 1.22 2.49 0.46
C GLY A 51 2.13 3.72 0.48
N LEU A 52 2.00 4.61 -0.52
CA LEU A 52 2.73 5.87 -0.58
C LEU A 52 2.41 6.79 0.59
N ALA A 53 1.13 6.99 0.92
CA ALA A 53 0.74 7.81 2.06
C ALA A 53 1.32 7.27 3.39
N HIS A 54 1.42 5.95 3.56
CA HIS A 54 2.06 5.34 4.73
C HIS A 54 3.58 5.52 4.77
N VAL A 55 4.25 5.53 3.61
CA VAL A 55 5.69 5.83 3.50
C VAL A 55 5.95 7.31 3.79
N LEU A 56 5.20 8.22 3.16
CA LEU A 56 5.39 9.67 3.28
C LEU A 56 5.26 10.18 4.73
N GLN A 57 4.48 9.52 5.58
CA GLN A 57 4.35 9.86 7.00
C GLN A 57 5.62 9.55 7.82
N LYS A 58 6.51 8.67 7.32
CA LYS A 58 7.65 8.11 8.08
C LYS A 58 9.00 8.38 7.44
N ALA A 59 9.02 8.56 6.11
CA ALA A 59 10.24 8.84 5.37
C ALA A 59 10.88 10.17 5.80
N LYS A 60 12.19 10.24 5.69
CA LYS A 60 13.03 11.37 6.10
C LYS A 60 13.46 12.19 4.89
N GLU A 61 13.80 13.45 5.13
CA GLU A 61 14.37 14.33 4.10
C GLU A 61 15.56 13.64 3.39
N GLY A 62 15.60 13.77 2.06
CA GLY A 62 16.63 13.16 1.21
C GLY A 62 16.43 11.68 0.89
N GLU A 63 15.51 10.97 1.57
CA GLU A 63 15.24 9.57 1.25
C GLU A 63 14.54 9.41 -0.10
N THR A 64 14.90 8.32 -0.79
CA THR A 64 14.33 7.98 -2.11
C THR A 64 13.23 6.94 -1.97
N ILE A 65 12.09 7.18 -2.64
CA ILE A 65 10.91 6.30 -2.61
C ILE A 65 10.64 5.82 -4.04
N LEU A 66 10.61 4.51 -4.24
CA LEU A 66 10.18 3.88 -5.48
C LEU A 66 8.75 3.37 -5.34
N LEU A 67 7.85 3.83 -6.19
CA LEU A 67 6.50 3.28 -6.32
C LEU A 67 6.35 2.60 -7.67
N VAL A 68 5.85 1.37 -7.69
CA VAL A 68 5.49 0.64 -8.90
C VAL A 68 4.04 0.16 -8.77
N SER A 69 3.16 0.75 -9.58
CA SER A 69 1.74 0.37 -9.68
C SER A 69 1.58 -0.80 -10.67
N TYR A 70 0.41 -1.44 -10.64
CA TYR A 70 0.02 -2.41 -11.66
C TYR A 70 -1.49 -2.38 -11.85
N GLY A 71 -1.94 -2.40 -13.09
CA GLY A 71 -3.34 -2.54 -13.49
C GLY A 71 -3.50 -3.70 -14.49
N SER A 72 -4.48 -4.55 -14.27
CA SER A 72 -4.79 -5.68 -15.17
C SER A 72 -5.29 -5.17 -16.53
N GLY A 73 -4.78 -5.76 -17.63
CA GLY A 73 -5.07 -5.31 -18.99
C GLY A 73 -3.93 -5.47 -20.02
N ALA A 74 -2.66 -5.16 -19.77
CA ALA A 74 -1.94 -4.82 -18.53
C ALA A 74 -1.05 -3.57 -18.68
N GLY A 75 -0.87 -2.85 -17.57
CA GLY A 75 -0.02 -1.67 -17.48
C GLY A 75 0.60 -1.53 -16.09
N SER A 76 1.74 -0.86 -16.03
CA SER A 76 2.50 -0.60 -14.80
C SER A 76 3.12 0.77 -14.89
N ASP A 77 2.94 1.59 -13.86
CA ASP A 77 3.57 2.90 -13.75
C ASP A 77 4.63 2.88 -12.65
N ALA A 78 5.81 3.43 -12.94
CA ALA A 78 6.89 3.54 -11.98
C ALA A 78 7.23 5.01 -11.71
N PHE A 79 7.34 5.36 -10.43
CA PHE A 79 7.69 6.69 -9.96
C PHE A 79 8.86 6.60 -8.99
N LEU A 80 9.83 7.48 -9.16
CA LEU A 80 10.94 7.66 -8.23
C LEU A 80 10.82 9.05 -7.61
N PHE A 81 10.62 9.10 -6.30
CA PHE A 81 10.49 10.34 -5.55
C PHE A 81 11.73 10.59 -4.69
N THR A 82 12.04 11.85 -4.46
CA THR A 82 12.98 12.30 -3.44
C THR A 82 12.21 13.08 -2.38
N MET A 83 12.35 12.69 -1.12
CA MET A 83 11.74 13.41 -0.01
C MET A 83 12.37 14.80 0.17
N LEU A 84 11.54 15.84 0.07
CA LEU A 84 11.99 17.23 0.23
C LEU A 84 12.00 17.73 1.68
N ARG A 85 11.40 16.96 2.60
CA ARG A 85 11.31 17.26 4.03
C ARG A 85 10.93 16.00 4.79
N ASP A 86 11.07 16.03 6.11
CA ASP A 86 10.59 14.96 6.97
C ASP A 86 9.08 14.73 6.86
N GLY A 87 8.69 13.46 6.92
CA GLY A 87 7.31 13.03 6.96
C GLY A 87 6.56 13.55 8.18
N VAL A 88 5.27 13.85 7.98
CA VAL A 88 4.36 14.30 9.04
C VAL A 88 3.28 13.25 9.21
N LEU A 89 3.03 12.84 10.46
CA LEU A 89 1.98 11.88 10.78
C LEU A 89 0.59 12.49 10.48
N LEU A 90 -0.27 11.71 9.84
CA LEU A 90 -1.68 12.05 9.72
C LEU A 90 -2.38 11.87 11.07
N PRO A 91 -3.53 12.54 11.31
CA PRO A 91 -4.32 12.29 12.51
C PRO A 91 -4.62 10.80 12.67
N THR A 92 -4.39 10.28 13.88
CA THR A 92 -4.65 8.88 14.20
C THR A 92 -6.13 8.57 14.07
N ASP A 93 -6.46 7.52 13.32
CA ASP A 93 -7.81 6.98 13.32
C ASP A 93 -8.11 6.32 14.68
N THR A 94 -9.01 6.93 15.43
CA THR A 94 -9.42 6.46 16.76
C THR A 94 -10.53 5.42 16.72
N ARG A 95 -11.03 5.06 15.52
CA ARG A 95 -12.09 4.06 15.38
C ARG A 95 -11.54 2.66 15.66
N THR A 96 -12.25 1.91 16.49
CA THR A 96 -11.94 0.50 16.73
C THR A 96 -12.43 -0.38 15.58
N PRO A 97 -11.58 -1.25 15.00
CA PRO A 97 -12.02 -2.21 13.99
C PRO A 97 -13.12 -3.12 14.55
N ARG A 98 -14.25 -3.22 13.84
CA ARG A 98 -15.32 -4.15 14.17
C ARG A 98 -15.19 -5.41 13.32
N TYR A 99 -14.85 -6.53 13.95
CA TYR A 99 -14.86 -7.84 13.31
C TYR A 99 -16.29 -8.29 13.05
N LEU A 100 -16.51 -8.91 11.90
CA LEU A 100 -17.82 -9.38 11.46
C LEU A 100 -17.74 -10.86 11.12
N THR A 101 -18.82 -11.59 11.40
CA THR A 101 -19.01 -12.91 10.81
C THR A 101 -19.25 -12.78 9.30
N TYR A 102 -19.09 -13.89 8.57
CA TYR A 102 -19.37 -13.91 7.15
C TYR A 102 -20.81 -13.48 6.81
N GLY A 103 -21.80 -13.93 7.60
CA GLY A 103 -23.21 -13.53 7.43
C GLY A 103 -23.42 -12.02 7.63
N GLN A 104 -22.80 -11.43 8.65
CA GLN A 104 -22.86 -9.98 8.88
C GLN A 104 -22.18 -9.17 7.77
N TYR A 105 -21.08 -9.69 7.19
CA TYR A 105 -20.37 -9.06 6.08
C TYR A 105 -21.19 -9.12 4.78
N SER A 106 -21.73 -10.30 4.45
CA SER A 106 -22.52 -10.52 3.23
C SER A 106 -23.72 -9.58 3.15
N LEU A 107 -24.40 -9.35 4.27
CA LEU A 107 -25.53 -8.39 4.34
C LEU A 107 -25.13 -6.95 4.00
N ARG A 108 -23.85 -6.57 4.12
CA ARG A 108 -23.38 -5.22 3.77
C ARG A 108 -23.02 -5.08 2.30
N GLY A 109 -22.59 -6.15 1.65
CA GLY A 109 -22.23 -6.14 0.23
C GLY A 109 -23.45 -5.84 -0.67
N HIS A 110 -24.64 -6.25 -0.25
CA HIS A 110 -25.88 -6.05 -1.01
C HIS A 110 -26.50 -4.65 -0.87
N ALA A 111 -26.10 -3.87 0.14
CA ALA A 111 -26.63 -2.51 0.34
C ALA A 111 -26.18 -1.52 -0.75
N VAL A 112 -25.08 -1.82 -1.47
CA VAL A 112 -24.56 -0.96 -2.56
C VAL A 112 -25.29 -1.20 -3.88
N THR A 113 -25.99 -2.33 -4.04
CA THR A 113 -26.72 -2.69 -5.26
C THR A 113 -28.24 -2.50 -5.17
N ALA A 114 -28.78 -2.12 -4.01
CA ALA A 114 -30.23 -1.96 -3.79
C ALA A 114 -30.74 -0.52 -4.04
N GLN A 115 -29.88 0.39 -4.48
CA GLN A 115 -30.22 1.73 -4.95
C GLN A 115 -29.70 1.91 -6.38
N ALA A 116 -30.33 1.22 -7.33
CA ALA A 116 -30.27 1.50 -8.76
C ALA A 116 -31.60 1.08 -9.39
#